data_AF-A0A8T7I8H5-F1
#
_entry.id   AF-A0A8T7I8H5-F1
#
_cell.length_a   1.000
_cell.length_b   1.000
_cell.length_c   1.000
_cell.angle_alpha   90.00
_cell.angle_beta   90.00
_cell.angle_gamma   90.00
#
_symmetry.space_group_name_H-M   'P 1'
#
loop_
_entity.id
_entity.type
_entity.pdbx_description
1 polymer ?
#
loop_
_entity_poly.entity_id
_entity_poly.type
_entity_poly.pdbx_seq_one_letter_code
_entity_poly.pdbx_strand_id
1 'polypeptide(L)'
;MIERLLTESRVLVSYIYFSLLPDITQMSLFHDDITISRSLFSPITTMLSLLTHLLLISTAIYNIQKHSLYSFGVIFFYLGHSLESTFIALELMHEHRNYVPLAGILISTLYFLDKLVTFKKLNPNLVFGVICFCFASSTFIRSLSWTSYPQLIMTQAKKNPESPRTIYALGLWNYSEMLRLNETKVADTNAQKAAENFNRVSKLDDKSVYPLLATIRLIDQLEQRVDKKYVQDVTRRIQANFVSNQDSAALSNFVQCYSNNYCTIEPLEIESIILAVKESTKISLNNKLTILYNYSFALGSAGHNDLSEKYMFSANKLYQNQHPDRRSAQEESITQ
;
A
#
# COMPACT_ATOMS: atom_id res chain seq x y z
N MET A 1 13.75 14.00 -3.00
CA MET A 1 12.68 14.88 -3.53
C MET A 1 12.64 14.87 -5.06
N ILE A 2 13.78 15.07 -5.75
CA ILE A 2 13.84 15.09 -7.23
C ILE A 2 13.41 13.76 -7.86
N GLU A 3 13.91 12.62 -7.37
CA GLU A 3 13.54 11.29 -7.91
C GLU A 3 12.04 11.00 -7.85
N ARG A 4 11.38 11.51 -6.80
CA ARG A 4 9.92 11.41 -6.63
C ARG A 4 9.21 12.18 -7.75
N LEU A 5 9.56 13.44 -7.98
CA LEU A 5 8.97 14.26 -9.04
C LEU A 5 9.20 13.65 -10.43
N LEU A 6 10.41 13.15 -10.70
CA LEU A 6 10.71 12.46 -11.96
C LEU A 6 9.84 11.22 -12.14
N THR A 7 9.62 10.46 -11.08
CA THR A 7 8.76 9.27 -11.11
C THR A 7 7.29 9.65 -11.28
N GLU A 8 6.81 10.68 -10.58
CA GLU A 8 5.44 11.20 -10.69
C GLU A 8 5.12 11.67 -12.11
N SER A 9 6.09 12.22 -12.86
CA SER A 9 5.88 12.53 -14.29
C SER A 9 5.46 11.28 -15.09
N ARG A 10 6.10 10.13 -14.85
CA ARG A 10 5.73 8.88 -15.53
C ARG A 10 4.37 8.38 -15.07
N VAL A 11 4.05 8.53 -13.78
CA VAL A 11 2.74 8.18 -13.22
C VAL A 11 1.62 8.96 -13.89
N LEU A 12 1.79 10.27 -14.11
CA LEU A 12 0.79 11.07 -14.80
C LEU A 12 0.57 10.63 -16.25
N VAL A 13 1.62 10.18 -16.95
CA VAL A 13 1.46 9.57 -18.27
C VAL A 13 0.71 8.24 -18.19
N SER A 14 0.99 7.40 -17.18
CA SER A 14 0.21 6.18 -16.92
C SER A 14 -1.27 6.49 -16.67
N TYR A 15 -1.59 7.58 -15.96
CA TYR A 15 -2.97 8.01 -15.76
C TYR A 15 -3.65 8.49 -17.05
N ILE A 16 -2.93 9.18 -17.94
CA ILE A 16 -3.46 9.50 -19.28
C ILE A 16 -3.74 8.18 -20.02
N TYR A 17 -2.80 7.24 -20.00
CA TYR A 17 -2.96 5.93 -20.63
C TYR A 17 -4.20 5.19 -20.08
N PHE A 18 -4.37 5.10 -18.77
CA PHE A 18 -5.52 4.48 -18.11
C PHE A 18 -6.86 5.16 -18.41
N SER A 19 -6.84 6.48 -18.63
CA SER A 19 -8.04 7.25 -19.00
C SER A 19 -8.50 6.94 -20.43
N LEU A 20 -7.57 6.71 -21.35
CA LEU A 20 -7.84 6.59 -22.78
C LEU A 20 -8.01 5.15 -23.25
N LEU A 21 -7.28 4.23 -22.64
CA LEU A 21 -7.26 2.83 -23.02
C LEU A 21 -7.71 1.99 -21.82
N PRO A 22 -8.78 1.18 -21.96
CA PRO A 22 -9.28 0.36 -20.86
C PRO A 22 -8.44 -0.90 -20.68
N ASP A 23 -7.12 -0.75 -20.58
CA ASP A 23 -6.20 -1.86 -20.31
C ASP A 23 -6.25 -2.25 -18.84
N ILE A 24 -7.15 -3.18 -18.54
CA ILE A 24 -7.33 -3.72 -17.20
C ILE A 24 -6.12 -4.55 -16.72
N THR A 25 -5.17 -4.91 -17.60
CA THR A 25 -4.02 -5.75 -17.22
C THR A 25 -2.98 -4.97 -16.42
N GLN A 26 -2.83 -3.68 -16.70
CA GLN A 26 -1.92 -2.75 -16.01
C GLN A 26 -2.54 -2.08 -14.78
N MET A 27 -3.86 -2.23 -14.61
CA MET A 27 -4.57 -1.69 -13.46
C MET A 27 -4.52 -2.68 -12.29
N SER A 28 -3.83 -2.29 -11.23
CA SER A 28 -3.56 -3.12 -10.07
C SER A 28 -3.94 -2.42 -8.77
N LEU A 29 -4.09 -3.20 -7.70
CA LEU A 29 -4.36 -2.65 -6.36
C LEU A 29 -3.10 -2.01 -5.74
N PHE A 30 -1.94 -2.60 -6.01
CA PHE A 30 -0.65 -2.18 -5.44
C PHE A 30 0.35 -1.92 -6.56
N HIS A 31 0.80 -0.67 -6.68
CA HIS A 31 1.77 -0.21 -7.67
C HIS A 31 3.18 -0.13 -7.07
N ASP A 32 3.58 -1.19 -6.36
CA ASP A 32 4.91 -1.29 -5.71
C ASP A 32 6.04 -1.56 -6.73
N ASP A 33 5.70 -1.96 -7.95
CA ASP A 33 6.58 -2.32 -9.06
C ASP A 33 7.06 -1.10 -9.88
N ILE A 34 6.59 0.11 -9.54
CA ILE A 34 7.03 1.33 -10.22
C ILE A 34 8.52 1.55 -9.97
N THR A 35 9.29 1.43 -11.05
CA THR A 35 10.72 1.75 -11.02
C THR A 35 10.94 3.23 -10.72
N ILE A 36 11.65 3.52 -9.63
CA ILE A 36 12.04 4.88 -9.26
C ILE A 36 12.96 5.48 -10.32
N SER A 37 12.62 6.69 -10.77
CA SER A 37 13.40 7.44 -11.74
C SER A 37 14.57 8.14 -11.05
N ARG A 38 15.78 7.59 -11.21
CA ARG A 38 17.01 8.12 -10.59
C ARG A 38 17.67 9.22 -11.42
N SER A 39 17.36 9.27 -12.71
CA SER A 39 17.83 10.30 -13.65
C SER A 39 16.80 10.53 -14.76
N LEU A 40 17.08 11.45 -15.68
CA LEU A 40 16.24 11.68 -16.86
C LEU A 40 16.23 10.49 -17.83
N PHE A 41 17.27 9.65 -17.82
CA PHE A 41 17.45 8.53 -18.75
C PHE A 41 17.37 7.16 -18.08
N SER A 42 17.17 7.13 -16.75
CA SER A 42 17.12 5.90 -15.96
C SER A 42 15.82 5.87 -15.15
N PRO A 43 14.72 5.37 -15.73
CA PRO A 43 14.57 4.81 -17.08
C PRO A 43 14.35 5.86 -18.19
N ILE A 44 14.56 5.49 -19.46
CA ILE A 44 14.37 6.38 -20.62
C ILE A 44 12.93 6.91 -20.74
N THR A 45 11.97 6.15 -20.21
CA THR A 45 10.56 6.56 -20.13
C THR A 45 10.37 7.85 -19.33
N THR A 46 11.32 8.25 -18.48
CA THR A 46 11.29 9.53 -17.74
C THR A 46 11.48 10.72 -18.67
N MET A 47 12.43 10.65 -19.60
CA MET A 47 12.59 11.69 -20.61
C MET A 47 11.34 11.75 -21.51
N LEU A 48 10.82 10.60 -21.92
CA LEU A 48 9.62 10.54 -22.77
C LEU A 48 8.39 11.10 -22.07
N SER A 49 8.21 10.85 -20.77
CA SER A 49 7.11 11.43 -20.00
C SER A 49 7.23 12.95 -19.90
N LEU A 50 8.43 13.46 -19.62
CA LEU A 50 8.68 14.90 -19.58
C LEU A 50 8.41 15.59 -20.93
N LEU A 51 8.85 14.98 -22.03
CA LEU A 51 8.56 15.47 -23.38
C LEU A 51 7.05 15.43 -23.69
N THR A 52 6.35 14.40 -23.25
CA THR A 52 4.89 14.28 -23.39
C THR A 52 4.18 15.41 -22.65
N HIS A 53 4.60 15.71 -21.41
CA HIS A 53 4.03 16.82 -20.65
C HIS A 53 4.32 18.17 -21.29
N LEU A 54 5.56 18.40 -21.72
CA LEU A 54 5.96 19.62 -22.40
C LEU A 54 5.10 19.85 -23.65
N LEU A 55 4.94 18.80 -24.48
CA LEU A 55 4.12 18.88 -25.69
C LEU A 55 2.65 19.18 -25.37
N LEU A 56 2.05 18.48 -24.40
CA LEU A 56 0.65 18.69 -24.02
C LEU A 56 0.42 20.12 -23.50
N ILE A 57 1.28 20.60 -22.62
CA ILE A 57 1.16 21.94 -22.03
C ILE A 57 1.40 23.02 -23.10
N SER A 58 2.47 22.91 -23.90
CA SER A 58 2.77 23.88 -24.94
C SER A 58 1.66 23.96 -25.99
N THR A 59 1.11 22.82 -26.42
CA THR A 59 0.01 22.81 -27.39
C THR A 59 -1.29 23.32 -26.80
N ALA A 60 -1.58 23.07 -25.52
CA ALA A 60 -2.72 23.62 -24.82
C ALA A 60 -2.64 25.15 -24.72
N ILE A 61 -1.49 25.70 -24.33
CA ILE A 61 -1.28 27.14 -24.23
C ILE A 61 -1.36 27.80 -25.62
N TYR A 62 -0.65 27.25 -26.61
CA TYR A 62 -0.63 27.80 -27.97
C TYR A 62 -2.04 27.85 -28.61
N ASN A 63 -2.86 26.83 -28.35
CA ASN A 63 -4.21 26.74 -28.93
C ASN A 63 -5.33 27.26 -28.02
N ILE A 64 -5.01 27.97 -26.93
CA ILE A 64 -6.02 28.34 -25.91
C ILE A 64 -7.22 29.12 -26.48
N GLN A 65 -7.01 29.94 -27.51
CA GLN A 65 -8.08 30.69 -28.17
C GLN A 65 -8.81 29.88 -29.24
N LYS A 66 -8.10 29.04 -30.01
CA LYS A 66 -8.64 28.31 -31.17
C LYS A 66 -9.30 26.99 -30.79
N HIS A 67 -8.77 26.32 -29.78
CA HIS A 67 -9.19 25.00 -29.30
C HIS A 67 -9.38 25.06 -27.78
N SER A 68 -10.17 26.03 -27.31
CA SER A 68 -10.39 26.30 -25.89
C SER A 68 -10.83 25.09 -25.08
N LEU A 69 -11.65 24.20 -25.65
CA LEU A 69 -12.08 22.96 -24.97
C LEU A 69 -10.93 21.96 -24.78
N TYR A 70 -10.06 21.82 -25.78
CA TYR A 70 -8.84 21.01 -25.66
C TYR A 70 -7.92 21.57 -24.57
N SER A 71 -7.65 22.88 -24.63
CA SER A 71 -6.77 23.56 -23.70
C SER A 71 -7.32 23.51 -22.27
N PHE A 72 -8.63 23.70 -22.11
CA PHE A 72 -9.32 23.55 -20.83
C PHE A 72 -9.09 22.16 -20.25
N GLY A 73 -9.33 21.09 -21.01
CA GLY A 73 -9.18 19.73 -20.50
C GLY A 73 -7.75 19.38 -20.09
N VAL A 74 -6.74 19.82 -20.85
CA VAL A 74 -5.32 19.63 -20.49
C VAL A 74 -4.96 20.40 -19.23
N ILE A 75 -5.35 21.69 -19.15
CA ILE A 75 -5.08 22.52 -17.97
C ILE A 75 -5.79 21.96 -16.74
N PHE A 76 -7.04 21.53 -16.89
CA PHE A 76 -7.84 20.92 -15.82
C PHE A 76 -7.18 19.65 -15.27
N PHE A 77 -6.64 18.79 -16.13
CA PHE A 77 -5.90 17.59 -15.71
C PHE A 77 -4.68 17.94 -14.83
N TYR A 78 -3.84 18.89 -15.26
CA TYR A 78 -2.66 19.28 -14.48
C TYR A 78 -3.03 20.03 -13.20
N LEU A 79 -4.04 20.89 -13.22
CA LEU A 79 -4.52 21.58 -12.02
C LEU A 79 -5.07 20.58 -10.99
N GLY A 80 -5.87 19.60 -11.43
CA GLY A 80 -6.40 18.56 -10.55
C GLY A 80 -5.29 17.78 -9.85
N HIS A 81 -4.26 17.34 -10.58
CA HIS A 81 -3.10 16.65 -9.98
C HIS A 81 -2.22 17.55 -9.11
N SER A 82 -2.19 18.86 -9.38
CA SER A 82 -1.47 19.83 -8.53
C SER A 82 -2.10 19.99 -7.14
N LEU A 83 -3.43 19.86 -7.05
CA LEU A 83 -4.16 19.96 -5.77
C LEU A 83 -3.91 18.75 -4.86
N GLU A 84 -3.68 17.59 -5.44
CA GLU A 84 -3.38 16.36 -4.70
C GLU A 84 -1.90 16.20 -4.33
N SER A 85 -1.04 17.06 -4.87
CA SER A 85 0.39 17.14 -4.58
C SER A 85 0.64 17.80 -3.23
N THR A 86 0.10 17.21 -2.16
CA THR A 86 0.34 17.68 -0.79
C THR A 86 1.75 17.29 -0.32
N PHE A 87 2.26 17.99 0.70
CA PHE A 87 3.57 17.75 1.32
C PHE A 87 3.68 16.39 2.04
N ILE A 88 2.58 15.65 2.17
CA ILE A 88 2.55 14.33 2.80
C ILE A 88 3.02 13.31 1.76
N ALA A 89 4.13 12.62 2.05
CA ALA A 89 4.71 11.59 1.20
C ALA A 89 3.84 10.32 1.16
N LEU A 90 2.68 10.41 0.50
CA LEU A 90 1.80 9.29 0.18
C LEU A 90 2.42 8.45 -0.95
N GLU A 91 1.85 7.27 -1.24
CA GLU A 91 2.39 6.40 -2.30
C GLU A 91 2.38 7.10 -3.67
N LEU A 92 3.40 6.76 -4.48
CA LEU A 92 3.69 7.41 -5.76
C LEU A 92 2.53 7.33 -6.76
N MET A 93 1.78 6.24 -6.73
CA MET A 93 0.68 6.00 -7.67
C MET A 93 -0.50 5.37 -6.96
N HIS A 94 -1.67 5.93 -7.23
CA HIS A 94 -2.95 5.48 -6.72
C HIS A 94 -4.04 5.85 -7.72
N GLU A 95 -4.77 4.85 -8.24
CA GLU A 95 -5.76 5.09 -9.30
C GLU A 95 -6.87 6.09 -8.90
N HIS A 96 -7.22 6.17 -7.61
CA HIS A 96 -8.25 7.09 -7.11
C HIS A 96 -7.91 8.57 -7.28
N ARG A 97 -6.61 8.90 -7.38
CA ARG A 97 -6.11 10.27 -7.62
C ARG A 97 -6.47 10.80 -8.99
N ASN A 98 -6.71 9.88 -9.93
CA ASN A 98 -7.02 10.27 -11.29
C ASN A 98 -8.53 10.53 -11.50
N TYR A 99 -9.40 10.28 -10.51
CA TYR A 99 -10.85 10.34 -10.68
C TYR A 99 -11.37 11.70 -11.10
N VAL A 100 -10.87 12.78 -10.51
CA VAL A 100 -11.25 14.15 -10.92
C VAL A 100 -10.45 14.59 -12.15
N PRO A 101 -9.10 14.48 -12.19
CA PRO A 101 -8.31 14.91 -13.33
C PRO A 101 -8.67 14.24 -14.66
N LEU A 102 -9.11 12.98 -14.66
CA LEU A 102 -9.45 12.24 -15.89
C LEU A 102 -10.53 12.93 -16.72
N ALA A 103 -11.45 13.68 -16.08
CA ALA A 103 -12.49 14.42 -16.79
C ALA A 103 -11.88 15.40 -17.80
N GLY A 104 -10.76 16.05 -17.45
CA GLY A 104 -10.03 16.94 -18.34
C GLY A 104 -9.50 16.22 -19.58
N ILE A 105 -8.86 15.07 -19.40
CA ILE A 105 -8.34 14.25 -20.50
C ILE A 105 -9.47 13.75 -21.41
N LEU A 106 -10.61 13.33 -20.85
CA LEU A 106 -11.77 12.90 -21.63
C LEU A 106 -12.35 14.07 -22.45
N ILE A 107 -12.49 15.26 -21.87
CA ILE A 107 -12.95 16.46 -22.58
C ILE A 107 -12.03 16.78 -23.78
N SER A 108 -10.71 16.82 -23.54
CA SER A 108 -9.72 17.07 -24.60
C SER A 108 -9.76 16.02 -25.71
N THR A 109 -9.97 14.75 -25.35
CA THR A 109 -9.99 13.64 -26.30
C THR A 109 -11.27 13.62 -27.13
N LEU A 110 -12.43 13.79 -26.48
CA LEU A 110 -13.73 13.82 -27.14
C LEU A 110 -13.81 15.00 -28.12
N TYR A 111 -13.21 16.15 -27.79
CA TYR A 111 -13.10 17.29 -28.70
C TYR A 111 -12.44 16.95 -30.04
N PHE A 112 -11.30 16.24 -30.00
CA PHE A 112 -10.61 15.84 -31.23
C PHE A 112 -11.28 14.66 -31.93
N LEU A 113 -11.88 13.74 -31.16
CA LEU A 113 -12.64 12.63 -31.71
C LEU A 113 -13.82 13.14 -32.55
N ASP A 114 -14.59 14.10 -32.04
CA ASP A 114 -15.71 14.72 -32.76
C ASP A 114 -15.27 15.32 -34.11
N LYS A 115 -14.16 16.07 -34.09
CA LYS A 115 -13.57 16.62 -35.32
C LYS A 115 -13.11 15.53 -36.29
N LEU A 116 -12.49 14.47 -35.79
CA LEU A 116 -12.01 13.36 -36.60
C LEU A 116 -13.18 12.62 -37.25
N VAL A 117 -14.23 12.32 -36.47
CA VAL A 117 -15.48 11.69 -36.93
C VAL A 117 -16.11 12.52 -38.04
N THR A 118 -16.20 13.85 -37.83
CA THR A 118 -16.74 14.78 -38.83
C THR A 118 -15.88 14.83 -40.09
N PHE A 119 -14.56 14.97 -39.95
CA PHE A 119 -13.62 15.06 -41.08
C PHE A 119 -13.59 13.78 -41.93
N LYS A 120 -13.60 12.61 -41.27
CA LYS A 120 -13.62 11.29 -41.92
C LYS A 120 -15.02 10.82 -42.32
N LYS A 121 -16.07 11.62 -42.02
CA LYS A 121 -17.48 11.28 -42.26
C LYS A 121 -17.88 9.92 -41.68
N LEU A 122 -17.36 9.59 -40.50
CA LEU A 122 -17.72 8.37 -39.78
C LEU A 122 -19.11 8.53 -39.17
N ASN A 123 -19.83 7.43 -38.96
CA ASN A 123 -21.10 7.46 -38.25
C ASN A 123 -20.84 7.68 -36.74
N PRO A 124 -21.24 8.82 -36.15
CA PRO A 124 -20.97 9.12 -34.74
C PRO A 124 -21.60 8.10 -33.78
N ASN A 125 -22.78 7.57 -34.11
CA ASN A 125 -23.47 6.57 -33.29
C ASN A 125 -22.69 5.25 -33.26
N LEU A 126 -22.08 4.86 -34.39
CA LEU A 126 -21.24 3.66 -34.45
C LEU A 126 -19.97 3.84 -33.61
N VAL A 127 -19.29 4.98 -33.76
CA VAL A 127 -18.06 5.27 -32.99
C VAL A 127 -18.36 5.30 -31.49
N PHE A 128 -19.44 5.98 -31.08
CA PHE A 128 -19.90 5.99 -29.71
C PHE A 128 -20.23 4.58 -29.20
N GLY A 129 -20.99 3.79 -29.99
CA GLY A 129 -21.34 2.42 -29.66
C GLY A 129 -20.11 1.53 -29.44
N VAL A 130 -19.09 1.63 -30.28
CA VAL A 130 -17.83 0.89 -30.14
C VAL A 130 -17.08 1.29 -28.87
N ILE A 131 -16.97 2.60 -28.59
CA ILE A 131 -16.30 3.09 -27.37
C ILE A 131 -17.04 2.59 -26.13
N CYS A 132 -18.37 2.76 -26.08
CA CYS A 132 -19.19 2.28 -24.98
C CYS A 132 -19.04 0.77 -24.80
N PHE A 133 -19.04 -0.01 -25.88
CA PHE A 133 -18.87 -1.46 -25.81
C PHE A 133 -17.50 -1.84 -25.23
N CYS A 134 -16.41 -1.21 -25.68
CA CYS A 134 -15.06 -1.47 -25.17
C CYS A 134 -14.93 -1.16 -23.67
N PHE A 135 -15.40 0.02 -23.23
CA PHE A 135 -15.34 0.41 -21.82
C PHE A 135 -16.29 -0.39 -20.94
N ALA A 136 -17.51 -0.68 -21.41
CA ALA A 136 -18.47 -1.50 -20.67
C ALA A 136 -17.96 -2.94 -20.50
N SER A 137 -17.42 -3.55 -21.56
CA SER A 137 -16.85 -4.90 -21.50
C SER A 137 -15.66 -4.96 -20.53
N SER A 138 -14.76 -3.98 -20.61
CA SER A 138 -13.60 -3.91 -19.71
C SER A 138 -14.01 -3.70 -18.25
N THR A 139 -15.01 -2.85 -18.01
CA THR A 139 -15.58 -2.62 -16.69
C THR A 139 -16.24 -3.88 -16.14
N PHE A 140 -16.99 -4.61 -16.98
CA PHE A 140 -17.62 -5.87 -16.61
C PHE A 140 -16.58 -6.94 -16.25
N ILE A 141 -15.55 -7.14 -17.07
CA ILE A 141 -14.47 -8.10 -16.76
C ILE A 141 -13.74 -7.69 -15.48
N ARG A 142 -13.49 -6.39 -15.30
CA ARG A 142 -12.86 -5.89 -14.07
C ARG A 142 -13.74 -6.14 -12.85
N SER A 143 -15.06 -5.90 -12.91
CA SER A 143 -15.95 -6.12 -11.76
C SER A 143 -16.00 -7.59 -11.31
N LEU A 144 -15.83 -8.54 -12.23
CA LEU A 144 -15.69 -9.97 -11.88
C LEU A 144 -14.47 -10.23 -10.99
N SER A 145 -13.34 -9.54 -11.24
CA SER A 145 -12.15 -9.67 -10.39
C SER A 145 -12.35 -9.07 -8.98
N TRP A 146 -13.29 -8.14 -8.83
CA TRP A 146 -13.64 -7.51 -7.55
C TRP A 146 -14.80 -8.20 -6.81
N THR A 147 -15.35 -9.29 -7.36
CA THR A 147 -16.53 -9.96 -6.80
C THR A 147 -16.28 -10.55 -5.40
N SER A 148 -15.06 -10.99 -5.11
CA SER A 148 -14.67 -11.42 -3.76
C SER A 148 -13.18 -11.25 -3.53
N TYR A 149 -12.79 -11.26 -2.26
CA TYR A 149 -11.39 -11.10 -1.85
C TYR A 149 -10.44 -12.16 -2.47
N PRO A 150 -10.76 -13.47 -2.48
CA PRO A 150 -9.90 -14.46 -3.13
C PRO A 150 -9.69 -14.20 -4.63
N GLN A 151 -10.75 -13.94 -5.41
CA GLN A 151 -10.58 -13.71 -6.85
C GLN A 151 -9.74 -12.45 -7.09
N LEU A 152 -9.93 -11.41 -6.28
CA LEU A 152 -9.15 -10.18 -6.36
C LEU A 152 -7.66 -10.47 -6.15
N ILE A 153 -7.29 -11.06 -5.01
CA ILE A 153 -5.89 -11.31 -4.67
C ILE A 153 -5.22 -12.26 -5.66
N MET A 154 -5.88 -13.33 -6.09
CA MET A 154 -5.33 -14.24 -7.10
C MET A 154 -5.11 -13.54 -8.45
N THR A 155 -6.04 -12.67 -8.85
CA THR A 155 -5.91 -11.89 -10.09
C THR A 155 -4.77 -10.89 -9.99
N GLN A 156 -4.65 -10.20 -8.85
CA GLN A 156 -3.56 -9.24 -8.61
C GLN A 156 -2.20 -9.95 -8.57
N ALA A 157 -2.08 -11.09 -7.91
CA ALA A 157 -0.82 -11.84 -7.83
C ALA A 157 -0.34 -12.37 -9.19
N LYS A 158 -1.27 -12.64 -10.12
CA LYS A 158 -0.94 -12.99 -11.49
C LYS A 158 -0.48 -11.78 -12.32
N LYS A 159 -1.08 -10.61 -12.10
CA LYS A 159 -0.74 -9.38 -12.82
C LYS A 159 0.57 -8.75 -12.33
N ASN A 160 0.72 -8.62 -11.01
CA ASN A 160 1.84 -7.96 -10.35
C ASN A 160 2.58 -8.94 -9.42
N PRO A 161 3.29 -9.94 -9.97
CA PRO A 161 3.97 -10.97 -9.19
C PRO A 161 5.14 -10.43 -8.35
N GLU A 162 5.63 -9.23 -8.65
CA GLU A 162 6.76 -8.60 -7.94
C GLU A 162 6.32 -7.67 -6.80
N SER A 163 5.02 -7.37 -6.65
CA SER A 163 4.54 -6.55 -5.53
C SER A 163 4.60 -7.34 -4.22
N PRO A 164 5.43 -6.90 -3.23
CA PRO A 164 5.52 -7.57 -1.94
C PRO A 164 4.16 -7.64 -1.24
N ARG A 165 3.35 -6.59 -1.34
CA ARG A 165 2.03 -6.53 -0.69
C ARG A 165 1.02 -7.46 -1.33
N THR A 166 1.04 -7.59 -2.65
CA THR A 166 0.17 -8.51 -3.38
C THR A 166 0.47 -9.96 -2.98
N ILE A 167 1.75 -10.34 -3.00
CA ILE A 167 2.17 -11.69 -2.62
C ILE A 167 1.93 -11.96 -1.12
N TYR A 168 2.10 -10.94 -0.27
CA TYR A 168 1.79 -11.05 1.15
C TYR A 168 0.30 -11.29 1.41
N ALA A 169 -0.58 -10.55 0.72
CA ALA A 169 -2.02 -10.78 0.79
C ALA A 169 -2.41 -12.19 0.33
N LEU A 170 -1.74 -12.71 -0.71
CA LEU A 170 -1.92 -14.10 -1.14
C LEU A 170 -1.46 -15.09 -0.06
N GLY A 171 -0.33 -14.82 0.60
CA GLY A 171 0.14 -15.61 1.74
C GLY A 171 -0.83 -15.62 2.91
N LEU A 172 -1.38 -14.46 3.28
CA LEU A 172 -2.41 -14.33 4.31
C LEU A 172 -3.70 -15.07 3.95
N TRP A 173 -4.11 -15.03 2.68
CA TRP A 173 -5.26 -15.79 2.20
C TRP A 173 -5.02 -17.31 2.36
N ASN A 174 -3.86 -17.82 1.91
CA ASN A 174 -3.51 -19.23 2.11
C ASN A 174 -3.47 -19.59 3.60
N TYR A 175 -2.90 -18.74 4.46
CA TYR A 175 -2.90 -18.93 5.91
C TYR A 175 -4.32 -19.00 6.48
N SER A 176 -5.23 -18.13 6.03
CA SER A 176 -6.63 -18.16 6.47
C SER A 176 -7.38 -19.43 6.02
N GLU A 177 -7.10 -19.93 4.81
CA GLU A 177 -7.69 -21.17 4.32
C GLU A 177 -7.14 -22.39 5.07
N MET A 178 -5.86 -22.40 5.44
CA MET A 178 -5.30 -23.42 6.32
C MET A 178 -6.08 -23.51 7.64
N LEU A 179 -6.40 -22.37 8.26
CA LEU A 179 -7.15 -22.33 9.52
C LEU A 179 -8.61 -22.77 9.38
N ARG A 180 -9.22 -22.57 8.20
CA ARG A 180 -10.65 -22.83 7.98
C ARG A 180 -10.96 -24.29 7.67
N LEU A 181 -9.98 -25.03 7.13
CA LEU A 181 -10.19 -26.35 6.56
C LEU A 181 -9.91 -27.46 7.58
N ASN A 182 -10.88 -28.35 7.77
CA ASN A 182 -10.72 -29.53 8.63
C ASN A 182 -9.94 -30.67 7.95
N GLU A 183 -9.81 -30.64 6.62
CA GLU A 183 -9.08 -31.66 5.87
C GLU A 183 -7.58 -31.39 5.94
N THR A 184 -6.86 -32.23 6.69
CA THR A 184 -5.43 -32.08 6.98
C THR A 184 -4.58 -31.88 5.73
N LYS A 185 -4.79 -32.66 4.67
CA LYS A 185 -4.00 -32.55 3.43
C LYS A 185 -4.14 -31.19 2.73
N VAL A 186 -5.35 -30.63 2.75
CA VAL A 186 -5.61 -29.32 2.11
C VAL A 186 -5.12 -28.19 3.00
N ALA A 187 -5.22 -28.34 4.32
CA ALA A 187 -4.61 -27.43 5.28
C ALA A 187 -3.08 -27.40 5.11
N ASP A 188 -2.41 -28.54 5.03
CA ASP A 188 -0.95 -28.66 4.81
C ASP A 188 -0.52 -27.98 3.51
N THR A 189 -1.28 -28.18 2.43
CA THR A 189 -1.00 -27.54 1.13
C THR A 189 -1.09 -26.02 1.23
N ASN A 190 -2.07 -25.49 1.96
CA ASN A 190 -2.23 -24.06 2.16
C ASN A 190 -1.15 -23.49 3.11
N ALA A 191 -0.74 -24.24 4.13
CA ALA A 191 0.38 -23.89 4.99
C ALA A 191 1.68 -23.74 4.19
N GLN A 192 1.97 -24.70 3.30
CA GLN A 192 3.13 -24.64 2.40
C GLN A 192 3.07 -23.41 1.48
N LYS A 193 1.93 -23.16 0.83
CA LYS A 193 1.74 -21.96 -0.01
C LYS A 193 1.89 -20.66 0.78
N ALA A 194 1.40 -20.61 2.01
CA ALA A 194 1.57 -19.45 2.88
C ALA A 194 3.06 -19.21 3.18
N ALA A 195 3.79 -20.26 3.59
CA ALA A 195 5.22 -20.19 3.87
C ALA A 195 6.03 -19.75 2.63
N GLU A 196 5.74 -20.32 1.46
CA GLU A 196 6.38 -19.95 0.19
C GLU A 196 6.16 -18.47 -0.14
N ASN A 197 4.93 -17.98 0.00
CA ASN A 197 4.61 -16.58 -0.26
C ASN A 197 5.28 -15.65 0.75
N PHE A 198 5.25 -15.95 2.05
CA PHE A 198 5.93 -15.12 3.06
C PHE A 198 7.45 -15.08 2.85
N ASN A 199 8.07 -16.23 2.54
CA ASN A 199 9.48 -16.30 2.19
C ASN A 199 9.79 -15.48 0.93
N ARG A 200 8.96 -15.57 -0.11
CA ARG A 200 9.10 -14.75 -1.32
C ARG A 200 9.03 -13.26 -1.01
N VAL A 201 8.07 -12.83 -0.20
CA VAL A 201 7.96 -11.43 0.23
C VAL A 201 9.20 -10.98 1.00
N SER A 202 9.74 -11.82 1.88
CA SER A 202 10.96 -11.48 2.65
C SER A 202 12.21 -11.27 1.78
N LYS A 203 12.20 -11.78 0.54
CA LYS A 203 13.24 -11.57 -0.48
C LYS A 203 12.97 -10.36 -1.36
N LEU A 204 11.70 -10.09 -1.68
CA LEU A 204 11.30 -8.91 -2.45
C LEU A 204 11.43 -7.62 -1.60
N ASP A 205 11.21 -7.74 -0.30
CA ASP A 205 11.32 -6.66 0.68
C ASP A 205 12.16 -7.15 1.88
N ASP A 206 13.46 -6.92 1.79
CA ASP A 206 14.45 -7.31 2.79
C ASP A 206 14.53 -6.35 3.99
N LYS A 207 13.74 -5.27 3.98
CA LYS A 207 13.72 -4.24 5.03
C LYS A 207 12.53 -4.37 5.95
N SER A 208 11.38 -4.77 5.43
CA SER A 208 10.16 -4.93 6.23
C SER A 208 10.17 -6.18 7.11
N VAL A 209 9.36 -6.13 8.17
CA VAL A 209 9.22 -7.17 9.18
C VAL A 209 7.91 -7.92 9.08
N TYR A 210 6.88 -7.35 8.44
CA TYR A 210 5.59 -8.02 8.27
C TYR A 210 5.66 -9.45 7.67
N PRO A 211 6.53 -9.79 6.67
CA PRO A 211 6.58 -11.17 6.18
C PRO A 211 7.20 -12.14 7.19
N LEU A 212 8.16 -11.67 7.99
CA LEU A 212 8.79 -12.47 9.04
C LEU A 212 7.81 -12.73 10.19
N LEU A 213 7.08 -11.71 10.63
CA LEU A 213 6.05 -11.86 11.67
C LEU A 213 4.94 -12.83 11.24
N ALA A 214 4.54 -12.79 9.97
CA ALA A 214 3.58 -13.76 9.43
C ALA A 214 4.17 -15.18 9.34
N THR A 215 5.45 -15.31 9.01
CA THR A 215 6.16 -16.61 9.01
C THR A 215 6.22 -17.19 10.42
N ILE A 216 6.59 -16.38 11.41
CA ILE A 216 6.62 -16.77 12.82
C ILE A 216 5.23 -17.24 13.25
N ARG A 217 4.18 -16.49 12.93
CA ARG A 217 2.79 -16.86 13.26
C ARG A 217 2.33 -18.14 12.56
N LEU A 218 2.76 -18.37 11.33
CA LEU A 218 2.47 -19.63 10.63
C LEU A 218 3.12 -20.82 11.33
N ILE A 219 4.40 -20.71 11.71
CA ILE A 219 5.14 -21.76 12.42
C ILE A 219 4.50 -22.04 13.78
N ASP A 220 4.17 -20.98 14.51
CA ASP A 220 3.47 -21.01 15.81
C ASP A 220 2.14 -21.77 15.72
N GLN A 221 1.34 -21.47 14.68
CA GLN A 221 0.05 -22.13 14.44
C GLN A 221 0.17 -23.60 14.05
N LEU A 222 1.31 -24.01 13.50
CA LEU A 222 1.62 -25.40 13.19
C LEU A 222 2.20 -26.15 14.40
N GLU A 223 2.20 -25.52 15.59
CA GLU A 223 2.77 -26.04 16.84
C GLU A 223 4.26 -26.42 16.70
N GLN A 224 4.96 -25.75 15.78
CA GLN A 224 6.38 -25.95 15.55
C GLN A 224 7.19 -24.92 16.33
N ARG A 225 8.39 -25.32 16.76
CA ARG A 225 9.29 -24.39 17.43
C ARG A 225 9.79 -23.34 16.43
N VAL A 226 9.56 -22.07 16.76
CA VAL A 226 10.09 -20.94 15.99
C VAL A 226 11.62 -20.89 16.13
N ASP A 227 12.31 -20.84 15.00
CA ASP A 227 13.77 -20.61 14.99
C ASP A 227 14.07 -19.17 15.44
N LYS A 228 14.94 -19.05 16.45
CA LYS A 228 15.45 -17.78 16.99
C LYS A 228 15.97 -16.83 15.91
N LYS A 229 16.42 -17.37 14.78
CA LYS A 229 16.84 -16.58 13.61
C LYS A 229 15.76 -15.62 13.11
N TYR A 230 14.47 -16.03 13.10
CA TYR A 230 13.38 -15.16 12.63
C TYR A 230 13.18 -13.96 13.57
N VAL A 231 13.20 -14.21 14.87
CA VAL A 231 13.07 -13.17 15.91
C VAL A 231 14.26 -12.20 15.85
N GLN A 232 15.48 -12.72 15.72
CA GLN A 232 16.68 -11.91 15.53
C GLN A 232 16.59 -11.05 14.26
N ASP A 233 16.07 -11.60 13.16
CA ASP A 233 15.94 -10.86 11.91
C ASP A 233 14.90 -9.74 12.00
N VAL A 234 13.76 -9.99 12.67
CA VAL A 234 12.75 -8.95 12.97
C VAL A 234 13.38 -7.82 13.77
N THR A 235 14.04 -8.14 14.89
CA THR A 235 14.66 -7.14 15.77
C THR A 235 15.73 -6.31 15.03
N ARG A 236 16.58 -6.98 14.24
CA ARG A 236 17.58 -6.32 13.39
C ARG A 236 16.95 -5.34 12.41
N ARG A 237 15.88 -5.73 11.71
CA ARG A 237 15.19 -4.88 10.74
C ARG A 237 14.49 -3.69 11.39
N ILE A 238 13.87 -3.86 12.56
CA ILE A 238 13.25 -2.77 13.35
C ILE A 238 14.27 -1.68 13.73
N GLN A 239 15.49 -2.10 14.07
CA GLN A 239 16.56 -1.19 14.48
C GLN A 239 17.26 -0.53 13.27
N ALA A 240 17.42 -1.27 12.16
CA ALA A 240 18.17 -0.80 11.00
C ALA A 240 17.34 0.05 10.03
N ASN A 241 16.03 -0.23 9.88
CA ASN A 241 15.21 0.31 8.80
C ASN A 241 14.03 1.15 9.31
N PHE A 242 13.50 2.00 8.42
CA PHE A 242 12.21 2.66 8.64
C PHE A 242 11.10 1.62 8.72
N VAL A 243 10.28 1.70 9.77
CA VAL A 243 9.16 0.78 9.98
C VAL A 243 7.91 1.39 9.36
N SER A 244 7.41 0.74 8.32
CA SER A 244 6.24 1.21 7.59
C SER A 244 4.94 1.12 8.42
N ASN A 245 3.87 1.73 7.92
CA ASN A 245 2.54 1.55 8.53
C ASN A 245 2.07 0.09 8.44
N GLN A 246 2.44 -0.63 7.38
CA GLN A 246 2.14 -2.06 7.24
C GLN A 246 2.91 -2.90 8.26
N ASP A 247 4.20 -2.60 8.48
CA ASP A 247 5.00 -3.24 9.53
C ASP A 247 4.42 -2.97 10.92
N SER A 248 4.01 -1.73 11.17
CA SER A 248 3.41 -1.33 12.44
C SER A 248 2.10 -2.07 12.71
N ALA A 249 1.24 -2.20 11.69
CA ALA A 249 0.01 -2.98 11.80
C ALA A 249 0.29 -4.47 12.04
N ALA A 250 1.30 -5.04 11.38
CA ALA A 250 1.71 -6.43 11.59
C ALA A 250 2.23 -6.65 13.02
N LEU A 251 3.06 -5.74 13.56
CA LEU A 251 3.53 -5.77 14.95
C LEU A 251 2.38 -5.67 15.95
N SER A 252 1.43 -4.76 15.71
CA SER A 252 0.24 -4.59 16.54
C SER A 252 -0.67 -5.82 16.56
N ASN A 253 -0.75 -6.57 15.47
CA ASN A 253 -1.55 -7.81 15.39
C ASN A 253 -0.77 -9.03 15.90
N PHE A 254 0.55 -9.00 15.84
CA PHE A 254 1.42 -10.09 16.31
C PHE A 254 1.27 -10.30 17.82
N VAL A 255 1.18 -9.22 18.59
CA VAL A 255 1.02 -9.27 20.06
C VAL A 255 -0.33 -9.80 20.54
N GLN A 256 -1.34 -9.88 19.67
CA GLN A 256 -2.66 -10.37 20.05
C GLN A 256 -2.71 -11.87 20.37
N CYS A 257 -1.69 -12.66 19.98
CA CYS A 257 -1.64 -14.09 20.30
C CYS A 257 -1.69 -14.34 21.83
N TYR A 258 -1.12 -13.43 22.64
CA TYR A 258 -1.18 -13.49 24.11
C TYR A 258 -2.60 -13.41 24.64
N SER A 259 -3.44 -12.53 24.08
CA SER A 259 -4.81 -12.33 24.54
C SER A 259 -5.69 -13.57 24.35
N ASN A 260 -5.31 -14.49 23.46
CA ASN A 260 -6.10 -15.66 23.13
C ASN A 260 -5.54 -16.96 23.74
N ASN A 261 -4.45 -16.91 24.53
CA ASN A 261 -3.76 -18.07 25.13
C ASN A 261 -3.29 -19.14 24.12
N TYR A 262 -3.01 -18.74 22.87
CA TYR A 262 -2.55 -19.65 21.80
C TYR A 262 -1.13 -19.36 21.31
N CYS A 263 -0.36 -18.50 21.99
CA CYS A 263 1.02 -18.20 21.57
C CYS A 263 1.98 -19.27 22.08
N THR A 264 2.60 -20.05 21.19
CA THR A 264 3.63 -21.05 21.51
C THR A 264 5.05 -20.47 21.51
N ILE A 265 5.23 -19.25 21.01
CA ILE A 265 6.47 -18.48 21.04
C ILE A 265 6.93 -18.24 22.49
N GLU A 266 8.25 -18.37 22.74
CA GLU A 266 8.82 -18.13 24.06
C GLU A 266 8.58 -16.65 24.48
N PRO A 267 8.07 -16.36 25.70
CA PRO A 267 7.75 -14.98 26.08
C PRO A 267 8.93 -13.99 25.99
N LEU A 268 10.15 -14.48 26.22
CA LEU A 268 11.38 -13.70 26.08
C LEU A 268 11.62 -13.23 24.63
N GLU A 269 11.20 -14.02 23.64
CA GLU A 269 11.36 -13.68 22.23
C GLU A 269 10.44 -12.53 21.84
N ILE A 270 9.19 -12.55 22.29
CA ILE A 270 8.25 -11.44 22.03
C ILE A 270 8.70 -10.19 22.79
N GLU A 271 9.15 -10.33 24.04
CA GLU A 271 9.71 -9.21 24.80
C GLU A 271 10.88 -8.55 24.05
N SER A 272 11.76 -9.35 23.43
CA SER A 272 12.88 -8.83 22.64
C SER A 272 12.44 -7.97 21.45
N ILE A 273 11.37 -8.38 20.74
CA ILE A 273 10.78 -7.61 19.62
C ILE A 273 10.19 -6.30 20.14
N ILE A 274 9.46 -6.35 21.26
CA ILE A 274 8.82 -5.16 21.84
C ILE A 274 9.85 -4.17 22.39
N LEU A 275 10.95 -4.65 22.97
CA LEU A 275 12.06 -3.80 23.37
C LEU A 275 12.69 -3.11 22.15
N ALA A 276 12.88 -3.84 21.04
CA ALA A 276 13.36 -3.26 19.79
C ALA A 276 12.42 -2.16 19.26
N VAL A 277 11.10 -2.37 19.34
CA VAL A 277 10.09 -1.34 18.99
C VAL A 277 10.22 -0.10 19.88
N LYS A 278 10.33 -0.30 21.19
CA LYS A 278 10.44 0.79 22.16
C LYS A 278 11.68 1.64 21.90
N GLU A 279 12.82 1.01 21.64
CA GLU A 279 14.12 1.66 21.46
C GLU A 279 14.32 2.27 20.07
N SER A 280 13.63 1.75 19.04
CA SER A 280 13.83 2.20 17.67
C SER A 280 13.44 3.67 17.46
N THR A 281 14.34 4.45 16.88
CA THR A 281 14.09 5.83 16.43
C THR A 281 13.45 5.87 15.04
N LYS A 282 13.24 4.71 14.41
CA LYS A 282 12.75 4.56 13.04
C LYS A 282 11.24 4.29 12.96
N ILE A 283 10.55 4.29 14.10
CA ILE A 283 9.10 4.14 14.22
C ILE A 283 8.51 5.49 14.64
N SER A 284 7.41 5.89 13.99
CA SER A 284 6.65 7.08 14.41
C SER A 284 6.14 6.93 15.86
N LEU A 285 6.00 8.04 16.59
CA LEU A 285 5.49 7.99 17.97
C LEU A 285 4.13 7.29 18.01
N ASN A 286 3.20 7.67 17.14
CA ASN A 286 1.85 7.11 17.13
C ASN A 286 1.87 5.59 16.96
N ASN A 287 2.63 5.07 15.99
CA ASN A 287 2.73 3.62 15.78
C ASN A 287 3.39 2.92 16.97
N LYS A 288 4.44 3.52 17.55
CA LYS A 288 5.10 2.99 18.75
C LYS A 288 4.13 2.89 19.93
N LEU A 289 3.35 3.94 20.18
CA LEU A 289 2.34 3.95 21.24
C LEU A 289 1.28 2.87 21.01
N THR A 290 0.73 2.77 19.80
CA THR A 290 -0.27 1.74 19.46
C THR A 290 0.26 0.32 19.71
N ILE A 291 1.50 0.03 19.29
CA ILE A 291 2.10 -1.30 19.52
C ILE A 291 2.26 -1.58 21.02
N LEU A 292 2.78 -0.61 21.79
CA LEU A 292 3.01 -0.77 23.22
C LEU A 292 1.70 -0.91 24.02
N TYR A 293 0.66 -0.15 23.67
CA TYR A 293 -0.65 -0.28 24.31
C TYR A 293 -1.30 -1.63 23.99
N ASN A 294 -1.24 -2.09 22.73
CA ASN A 294 -1.77 -3.40 22.36
C ASN A 294 -1.04 -4.53 23.09
N TYR A 295 0.28 -4.42 23.24
CA TYR A 295 1.07 -5.41 23.98
C TYR A 295 0.71 -5.40 25.47
N SER A 296 0.62 -4.22 26.09
CA SER A 296 0.18 -4.07 27.48
C SER A 296 -1.21 -4.67 27.70
N PHE A 297 -2.17 -4.40 26.81
CA PHE A 297 -3.51 -4.97 26.87
C PHE A 297 -3.49 -6.51 26.74
N ALA A 298 -2.70 -7.04 25.81
CA ALA A 298 -2.59 -8.48 25.61
C ALA A 298 -1.97 -9.19 26.83
N LEU A 299 -0.96 -8.58 27.47
CA LEU A 299 -0.38 -9.06 28.72
C LEU A 299 -1.40 -9.09 29.87
N GLY A 300 -2.18 -8.02 30.04
CA GLY A 300 -3.22 -7.96 31.07
C GLY A 300 -4.31 -9.01 30.85
N SER A 301 -4.71 -9.21 29.59
CA SER A 301 -5.67 -10.25 29.21
C SER A 301 -5.15 -11.67 29.48
N ALA A 302 -3.83 -11.88 29.37
CA ALA A 302 -3.15 -13.12 29.72
C ALA A 302 -2.86 -13.28 31.23
N GLY A 303 -3.23 -12.30 32.08
CA GLY A 303 -3.01 -12.32 33.53
C GLY A 303 -1.64 -11.80 34.00
N HIS A 304 -0.81 -11.27 33.10
CA HIS A 304 0.48 -10.66 33.42
C HIS A 304 0.34 -9.18 33.81
N ASN A 305 -0.39 -8.89 34.88
CA ASN A 305 -0.78 -7.54 35.28
C ASN A 305 0.42 -6.60 35.53
N ASP A 306 1.46 -7.06 36.23
CA ASP A 306 2.65 -6.23 36.53
C ASP A 306 3.38 -5.78 35.25
N LEU A 307 3.52 -6.71 34.28
CA LEU A 307 4.13 -6.41 32.99
C LEU A 307 3.22 -5.51 32.15
N SER A 308 1.91 -5.76 32.17
CA SER A 308 0.91 -4.91 31.51
C SER A 308 1.03 -3.46 31.97
N GLU A 309 1.07 -3.23 33.29
CA GLU A 309 1.22 -1.92 33.91
C GLU A 309 2.56 -1.26 33.53
N LYS A 310 3.67 -2.01 33.60
CA LYS A 310 5.01 -1.53 33.19
C LYS A 310 5.03 -1.00 31.76
N TYR A 311 4.41 -1.70 30.81
CA TYR A 311 4.36 -1.28 29.41
C TYR A 311 3.37 -0.13 29.16
N MET A 312 2.25 -0.09 29.89
CA MET A 312 1.30 1.03 29.88
C MET A 312 2.00 2.33 30.34
N PHE A 313 2.69 2.30 31.47
CA PHE A 313 3.45 3.45 31.97
C PHE A 313 4.58 3.85 31.01
N SER A 314 5.27 2.87 30.41
CA SER A 314 6.30 3.15 29.42
C SER A 314 5.75 3.90 28.20
N ALA A 315 4.57 3.51 27.70
CA ALA A 315 3.89 4.20 26.60
C ALA A 315 3.45 5.62 27.00
N ASN A 316 2.83 5.78 28.18
CA ASN A 316 2.41 7.10 28.68
C ASN A 316 3.60 8.06 28.84
N LYS A 317 4.74 7.58 29.36
CA LYS A 317 5.96 8.38 29.49
C LYS A 317 6.51 8.82 28.13
N LEU A 318 6.45 7.95 27.12
CA LEU A 318 6.84 8.31 25.74
C LEU A 318 5.94 9.39 25.15
N TYR A 319 4.62 9.29 25.37
CA TYR A 319 3.66 10.28 24.92
C TYR A 319 3.89 11.65 25.57
N GLN A 320 4.04 11.68 26.91
CA GLN A 320 4.27 12.91 27.69
C GLN A 320 5.58 13.61 27.31
N ASN A 321 6.66 12.86 27.06
CA ASN A 321 7.95 13.44 26.67
C ASN A 321 7.90 14.20 25.33
N GLN A 322 6.96 13.89 24.44
CA GLN A 322 6.77 14.61 23.17
C GLN A 322 5.68 15.70 23.24
N HIS A 323 4.90 15.75 24.34
CA HIS A 323 3.84 16.74 24.55
C HIS A 323 3.97 17.37 25.95
N PRO A 324 5.06 18.10 26.23
CA PRO A 324 5.36 18.62 27.57
C PRO A 324 4.26 19.53 28.13
N ASP A 325 3.56 20.29 27.27
CA ASP A 325 2.49 21.21 27.66
C ASP A 325 1.24 20.53 28.25
N ARG A 326 1.08 19.21 28.05
CA ARG A 326 -0.02 18.43 28.66
C ARG A 326 0.35 17.79 30.00
N ARG A 327 1.63 17.86 30.38
CA ARG A 327 2.15 17.24 31.61
C ARG A 327 1.73 18.04 32.86
N SER A 328 1.73 19.37 32.76
CA SER A 328 1.27 20.29 33.81
C SER A 328 -0.21 20.10 34.17
N ALA A 329 -1.07 19.91 33.16
CA ALA A 329 -2.51 19.75 33.37
C ALA A 329 -2.90 18.41 34.04
N GLN A 330 -2.07 17.37 33.92
CA GLN A 330 -2.31 16.07 34.54
C GLN A 330 -1.74 15.97 35.97
N GLU A 331 -0.64 16.67 36.26
CA GLU A 331 -0.10 16.77 37.62
C GLU A 331 -1.02 17.61 38.54
N GLU A 332 -1.70 18.63 38.01
CA GLU A 332 -2.72 19.41 38.72
C GLU A 332 -4.00 18.60 39.03
N SER A 333 -4.37 17.60 38.22
CA SER A 333 -5.59 16.80 38.44
C SER A 333 -5.40 15.62 39.39
N ILE A 334 -4.15 15.26 39.72
CA ILE A 334 -3.82 14.18 40.68
C ILE A 334 -3.56 14.76 42.08
N THR A 335 -3.37 16.08 42.19
CA THR A 335 -3.21 16.82 43.45
C THR A 335 -4.51 17.44 43.98
N GLN A 336 -5.64 17.23 43.30
CA GLN A 336 -7.00 17.48 43.80
C GLN A 336 -7.72 16.14 44.01
#